data_AF-A0A6G9Y0Z3-F1
#
_entry.id   AF-A0A6G9Y0Z3-F1
#
_cell.length_a   1.000
_cell.length_b   1.000
_cell.length_c   1.000
_cell.angle_alpha   90.00
_cell.angle_beta   90.00
_cell.angle_gamma   90.00
#
_symmetry.space_group_name_H-M   'P 1'
#
loop_
_entity.id
_entity.type
_entity.pdbx_description
1 polymer ?
#
loop_
_entity_poly.entity_id
_entity_poly.type
_entity_poly.pdbx_seq_one_letter_code
_entity_poly.pdbx_strand_id
1 'polypeptide(L)'
;MSSDHTAHQARAVGGDMWAVSYLPGWTVPGNQAVAAIKAAEVITYLQALADELGLTALEAAGLALQEPPWLIPPRVLRCAERSRSQDR
;
A
#
# COMPACT_ATOMS: atom_id res chain seq x y z
N MET A 1 -5.82 1.86 -23.07
CA MET A 1 -4.76 2.16 -22.10
C MET A 1 -4.39 0.86 -21.39
N SER A 2 -3.10 0.60 -21.28
CA SER A 2 -2.53 -0.62 -20.70
C SER A 2 -1.18 -0.27 -20.09
N SER A 3 -0.62 -1.18 -19.31
CA SER A 3 0.72 -1.10 -18.73
C SER A 3 1.49 -2.38 -19.03
N ASP A 4 2.81 -2.28 -19.11
CA ASP A 4 3.69 -3.45 -19.31
C ASP A 4 3.89 -4.26 -18.01
N HIS A 5 3.53 -3.68 -16.86
CA HIS A 5 3.70 -4.34 -15.56
C HIS A 5 2.47 -5.13 -15.10
N THR A 6 1.36 -5.10 -15.85
CA THR A 6 0.14 -5.87 -15.50
C THR A 6 -0.62 -6.29 -16.74
N ALA A 7 -1.25 -7.47 -16.70
CA ALA A 7 -2.12 -7.94 -17.77
C ALA A 7 -3.44 -7.15 -17.88
N HIS A 8 -3.77 -6.34 -16.88
CA HIS A 8 -5.00 -5.56 -16.85
C HIS A 8 -4.98 -4.37 -17.81
N GLN A 9 -6.13 -4.13 -18.43
CA GLN A 9 -6.30 -3.08 -19.44
C GLN A 9 -7.53 -2.21 -19.13
N ALA A 10 -7.48 -0.97 -19.62
CA ALA A 10 -8.58 -0.03 -19.65
C ALA A 10 -8.92 0.32 -21.11
N ARG A 11 -10.20 0.17 -21.49
CA ARG A 11 -10.71 0.45 -22.84
C ARG A 11 -11.64 1.65 -22.80
N ALA A 12 -11.48 2.59 -23.72
CA ALA A 12 -12.39 3.72 -23.86
C ALA A 12 -13.75 3.22 -24.35
N VAL A 13 -14.84 3.69 -23.73
CA VAL A 13 -16.23 3.31 -24.08
C VAL A 13 -17.07 4.49 -24.59
N GLY A 14 -16.46 5.69 -24.69
CA GLY A 14 -17.10 6.92 -25.16
C GLY A 14 -17.28 7.96 -24.05
N GLY A 15 -17.38 9.25 -24.41
CA GLY A 15 -17.66 10.34 -23.46
C GLY A 15 -16.65 10.47 -22.31
N ASP A 16 -15.35 10.31 -22.61
CA ASP A 16 -14.24 10.28 -21.64
C ASP A 16 -14.34 9.19 -20.56
N MET A 17 -15.22 8.20 -20.76
CA MET A 17 -15.41 7.06 -19.88
C MET A 17 -14.62 5.84 -20.36
N TRP A 18 -14.20 5.04 -19.39
CA TRP A 18 -13.35 3.88 -19.57
C TRP A 18 -13.89 2.68 -18.79
N ALA A 19 -13.82 1.51 -19.40
CA ALA A 19 -14.05 0.23 -18.73
C ALA A 19 -12.69 -0.40 -18.39
N VAL A 20 -12.52 -0.87 -17.16
CA VAL A 20 -11.30 -1.52 -16.68
C VAL A 20 -11.54 -3.02 -16.51
N SER A 21 -10.64 -3.86 -17.05
CA SER A 21 -10.83 -5.31 -17.13
C SER A 21 -11.14 -6.01 -15.80
N TYR A 22 -10.63 -5.51 -14.67
CA TYR A 22 -10.87 -6.09 -13.34
C TYR A 22 -11.99 -5.38 -12.54
N LEU A 23 -12.62 -4.34 -13.12
CA LEU A 23 -13.79 -3.66 -12.55
C LEU A 23 -15.01 -3.93 -13.45
N PRO A 24 -15.53 -5.17 -13.46
CA PRO A 24 -16.62 -5.53 -14.36
C PRO A 24 -17.89 -4.74 -14.03
N GLY A 25 -18.55 -4.23 -15.08
CA GLY A 25 -19.81 -3.48 -14.97
C GLY A 25 -19.65 -2.02 -14.54
N TRP A 26 -18.41 -1.53 -14.32
CA TRP A 26 -18.16 -0.15 -13.92
C TRP A 26 -17.49 0.61 -15.07
N THR A 27 -18.00 1.82 -15.33
CA THR A 27 -17.35 2.79 -16.23
C THR A 27 -16.86 3.96 -15.40
N VAL A 28 -15.60 4.32 -15.56
CA VAL A 28 -14.95 5.37 -14.77
C VAL A 28 -14.35 6.45 -15.68
N PRO A 29 -14.22 7.70 -15.21
CA PRO A 29 -13.52 8.75 -15.94
C PRO A 29 -12.04 8.41 -16.16
N GLY A 30 -11.41 9.04 -17.16
CA GLY A 30 -10.02 8.74 -17.53
C GLY A 30 -8.99 8.83 -16.39
N ASN A 31 -9.08 9.80 -15.49
CA ASN A 31 -8.17 9.90 -14.34
C ASN A 31 -8.31 8.71 -13.37
N GLN A 32 -9.52 8.23 -13.15
CA GLN A 32 -9.79 7.04 -12.34
C GLN A 32 -9.35 5.76 -13.05
N ALA A 33 -9.48 5.69 -14.37
CA ALA A 33 -8.94 4.59 -15.15
C ALA A 33 -7.41 4.49 -15.03
N VAL A 34 -6.71 5.63 -15.00
CA VAL A 34 -5.26 5.66 -14.75
C VAL A 34 -4.94 5.17 -13.35
N ALA A 35 -5.67 5.65 -12.33
CA ALA A 35 -5.50 5.18 -10.96
C ALA A 35 -5.74 3.67 -10.82
N ALA A 36 -6.75 3.15 -11.52
CA ALA A 36 -7.05 1.72 -11.56
C ALA A 36 -5.90 0.90 -12.16
N ILE A 37 -5.39 1.29 -13.33
CA ILE A 37 -4.24 0.58 -13.93
C ILE A 37 -3.01 0.62 -13.00
N LYS A 38 -2.70 1.78 -12.40
CA LYS A 38 -1.60 1.88 -11.43
C LYS A 38 -1.81 1.03 -10.18
N ALA A 39 -3.04 0.93 -9.68
CA ALA A 39 -3.34 0.03 -8.57
C ALA A 39 -3.04 -1.44 -8.95
N ALA A 40 -3.42 -1.87 -10.15
CA ALA A 40 -3.10 -3.20 -10.64
C ALA A 40 -1.58 -3.45 -10.79
N GLU A 41 -0.80 -2.43 -11.17
CA GLU A 41 0.67 -2.52 -11.17
C GLU A 41 1.23 -2.73 -9.75
N VAL A 42 0.77 -1.94 -8.78
CA VAL A 42 1.20 -2.04 -7.38
C VAL A 42 0.87 -3.43 -6.82
N ILE A 43 -0.30 -3.97 -7.13
CA ILE A 43 -0.68 -5.33 -6.71
C ILE A 43 0.22 -6.38 -7.38
N THR A 44 0.57 -6.21 -8.66
CA THR A 44 1.49 -7.14 -9.35
C THR A 44 2.88 -7.11 -8.70
N TYR A 45 3.38 -5.93 -8.36
CA TYR A 45 4.64 -5.77 -7.63
C TYR A 45 4.58 -6.37 -6.21
N LEU A 46 3.49 -6.13 -5.47
CA LEU A 46 3.28 -6.69 -4.15
C LEU A 46 3.22 -8.22 -4.19
N GLN A 47 2.60 -8.81 -5.21
CA GLN A 47 2.57 -10.27 -5.38
C GLN A 47 3.97 -10.85 -5.50
N ALA A 48 4.84 -10.25 -6.32
CA ALA A 48 6.22 -10.71 -6.48
C ALA A 48 7.00 -10.66 -5.15
N LEU A 49 6.82 -9.59 -4.35
CA LEU A 49 7.45 -9.48 -3.02
C LEU A 49 6.85 -10.47 -2.01
N ALA A 50 5.54 -10.69 -2.05
CA ALA A 50 4.88 -11.61 -1.14
C ALA A 50 5.31 -13.07 -1.40
N ASP A 51 5.55 -13.43 -2.67
CA ASP A 51 6.08 -14.75 -3.05
C ASP A 51 7.45 -15.01 -2.41
N GLU A 52 8.31 -13.99 -2.25
CA GLU A 52 9.60 -14.12 -1.54
C GLU A 52 9.43 -14.42 -0.05
N LEU A 53 8.30 -14.01 0.54
CA LEU A 53 7.94 -14.27 1.93
C LEU A 53 7.14 -15.58 2.11
N GLY A 54 6.79 -16.26 1.02
CA GLY A 54 5.88 -17.41 1.03
C GLY A 54 4.44 -17.02 1.40
N LEU A 55 4.03 -15.78 1.10
CA LEU A 55 2.70 -15.24 1.37
C LEU A 55 1.98 -14.90 0.06
N THR A 56 0.66 -14.82 0.11
CA THR A 56 -0.12 -14.15 -0.94
C THR A 56 -0.05 -12.63 -0.79
N ALA A 57 -0.28 -11.87 -1.87
CA ALA A 57 -0.34 -10.41 -1.80
C ALA A 57 -1.37 -9.90 -0.78
N LEU A 58 -2.51 -10.59 -0.63
CA LEU A 58 -3.55 -10.22 0.33
C LEU A 58 -3.13 -10.47 1.78
N GLU A 59 -2.45 -11.58 2.07
CA GLU A 59 -1.89 -11.85 3.40
C GLU A 59 -0.82 -10.83 3.76
N ALA A 60 0.11 -10.56 2.85
CA ALA A 60 1.16 -9.55 3.05
C ALA A 60 0.57 -8.16 3.31
N ALA A 61 -0.43 -7.75 2.52
CA ALA A 61 -1.14 -6.49 2.72
C ALA A 61 -1.88 -6.46 4.07
N GLY A 62 -2.60 -7.53 4.40
CA GLY A 62 -3.36 -7.64 5.65
C GLY A 62 -2.46 -7.53 6.87
N LEU A 63 -1.38 -8.31 6.92
CA LEU A 63 -0.41 -8.28 8.01
C LEU A 63 0.24 -6.90 8.14
N ALA A 64 0.69 -6.29 7.04
CA ALA A 64 1.33 -4.97 7.08
C ALA A 64 0.37 -3.84 7.53
N LEU A 65 -0.93 -3.95 7.24
CA LEU A 65 -1.94 -2.98 7.67
C LEU A 65 -2.38 -3.17 9.12
N GLN A 66 -2.34 -4.39 9.64
CA GLN A 66 -2.84 -4.75 10.97
C GLN A 66 -1.74 -4.69 12.04
N GLU A 67 -0.52 -5.10 11.70
CA GLU A 67 0.59 -5.14 12.65
C GLU A 67 1.19 -3.73 12.82
N PRO A 68 1.21 -3.17 14.04
CA PRO A 68 1.83 -1.89 14.27
C PRO A 68 3.35 -2.00 14.02
N PRO A 69 3.99 -0.95 13.48
CA PRO A 69 5.45 -0.92 13.45
C PRO A 69 5.97 -1.03 14.87
N TRP A 70 7.12 -1.68 15.04
CA TRP A 70 7.78 -1.76 16.34
C TRP A 70 7.89 -0.35 16.92
N LEU A 71 7.27 -0.15 18.09
CA LEU A 71 7.44 1.08 18.84
C LEU A 71 8.94 1.22 19.12
N ILE A 72 9.53 2.35 18.71
CA ILE A 72 10.85 2.75 19.21
C ILE A 72 10.72 2.70 20.74
N PRO A 73 11.52 1.89 21.46
CA PRO A 73 11.42 1.88 22.91
C PRO A 73 11.60 3.33 23.39
N PRO A 74 10.73 3.85 24.28
CA PRO A 74 10.93 5.19 24.80
C PRO A 74 12.35 5.21 25.35
N ARG A 75 13.17 6.14 24.82
CA ARG A 75 14.51 6.39 25.34
C ARG A 75 14.42 6.27 26.84
N VAL A 76 15.17 5.34 27.42
CA VAL A 76 15.37 5.26 28.86
C VAL A 76 15.75 6.67 29.28
N LEU A 77 14.79 7.42 29.84
CA LEU A 77 15.05 8.70 30.46
C LEU A 77 15.90 8.32 31.65
N ARG A 78 17.22 8.32 31.42
CA ARG A 78 18.23 7.99 32.41
C ARG A 78 17.92 8.80 33.66
N CYS A 79 17.96 8.11 34.80
CA CYS A 79 18.13 8.68 36.12
C CYS A 79 18.96 9.97 36.08
N ALA A 80 18.30 11.12 36.09
CA ALA A 80 18.91 12.43 36.24
C ALA A 80 18.09 13.32 37.20
N GLU A 81 17.25 12.72 38.04
CA GLU A 81 16.48 13.42 39.09
C GLU A 81 16.90 13.00 40.50
N ARG A 82 18.13 12.51 40.68
CA ARG A 82 18.69 12.18 42.00
C ARG A 82 19.93 13.01 42.38
N SER A 83 20.03 14.24 41.87
CA SER A 83 21.14 15.15 42.21
C SER A 83 20.71 16.55 42.66
N ARG A 84 19.39 16.84 42.81
CA ARG A 84 18.91 18.17 43.27
C ARG A 84 18.49 18.24 44.74
N SER A 85 18.73 17.20 45.54
CA SER A 85 18.37 17.18 46.97
C SER A 85 19.59 17.14 47.91
N GLN A 86 20.78 17.50 47.43
CA GLN A 86 22.00 17.50 48.24
C GLN A 86 22.78 18.81 48.05
N ASP A 87 22.09 19.95 48.00
CA ASP A 87 22.72 21.26 48.19
C ASP A 87 21.65 22.31 48.55
N ARG A 88 21.24 22.33 49.82
CA ARG A 88 20.75 23.49 50.59
C ARG A 88 20.29 23.10 51.99
#